data_AF-A0A1H0JSQ3-F1
#
_entry.id   AF-A0A1H0JSQ3-F1
#
_cell.length_a   1.000
_cell.length_b   1.000
_cell.length_c   1.000
_cell.angle_alpha   90.00
_cell.angle_beta   90.00
_cell.angle_gamma   90.00
#
_symmetry.space_group_name_H-M   'P 1'
#
loop_
_entity.id
_entity.type
_entity.pdbx_description
1 polymer ?
#
loop_
_entity_poly.entity_id
_entity_poly.type
_entity_poly.pdbx_seq_one_letter_code
_entity_poly.pdbx_strand_id
1 'polypeptide(L)'
;MLIRNMFRRFFKRDIQNRISKIDYWKQWEFFELFDDLHLAEQLLNENKLNPSIGFEEFKGEFIEELYEVEGDNVIDFTRIWEWFNPNNKWDLIMGNVGKDLGLRIFYRTDRWKRNQEFLPETIVSLNNEIGLVLKGNDDTDALGLIRWDTPEEKDVEDWRGLFGSFLQTGGKVIEQDYKLKFINRDGTLKNHVHDS
;
A
#
# COMPACT_ATOMS: atom_id res chain seq x y z
N MET A 1 14.37 -21.20 -24.40
CA MET A 1 14.94 -21.14 -23.04
C MET A 1 16.15 -20.23 -23.07
N LEU A 2 15.92 -18.92 -22.97
CA LEU A 2 16.99 -17.91 -22.87
C LEU A 2 16.96 -17.40 -21.44
N ILE A 3 17.86 -17.93 -20.62
CA ILE A 3 18.18 -17.36 -19.30
C ILE A 3 18.72 -15.97 -19.58
N ARG A 4 17.89 -14.95 -19.36
CA ARG A 4 18.32 -13.54 -19.42
C ARG A 4 19.28 -13.36 -18.24
N ASN A 5 20.57 -13.46 -18.53
CA ASN A 5 21.68 -13.17 -17.63
C ASN A 5 21.52 -11.78 -17.01
N MET A 6 20.87 -11.68 -15.84
CA MET A 6 20.66 -10.41 -15.13
C MET A 6 21.37 -10.36 -13.77
N PHE A 7 22.44 -11.12 -13.58
CA PHE A 7 23.20 -11.16 -12.31
C PHE A 7 24.67 -10.76 -12.40
N ARG A 8 25.04 -9.87 -13.33
CA ARG A 8 26.40 -9.27 -13.30
C ARG A 8 26.35 -7.77 -13.57
N ARG A 9 26.74 -7.02 -12.51
CA ARG A 9 26.83 -5.54 -12.38
C ARG A 9 25.49 -4.99 -11.86
N PHE A 10 25.38 -4.35 -10.70
CA PHE A 10 26.26 -3.36 -10.11
C PHE A 10 26.16 -3.36 -8.57
N PHE A 11 27.27 -3.62 -7.89
CA PHE A 11 27.48 -3.09 -6.54
C PHE A 11 28.29 -1.80 -6.66
N LYS A 12 27.59 -0.69 -6.81
CA LYS A 12 28.05 0.58 -6.26
C LYS A 12 27.08 0.93 -5.16
N ARG A 13 27.59 0.89 -3.94
CA ARG A 13 26.89 1.32 -2.74
C ARG A 13 26.77 2.84 -2.86
N ASP A 14 25.78 3.30 -3.59
CA ASP A 14 25.46 4.71 -3.64
C ASP A 14 24.92 5.06 -2.26
N ILE A 15 25.75 5.79 -1.51
CA ILE A 15 25.34 6.58 -0.35
C ILE A 15 24.47 7.71 -0.92
N GLN A 16 23.34 7.37 -1.54
CA GLN A 16 22.42 8.32 -2.14
C GLN A 16 21.47 8.81 -1.06
N ASN A 17 21.70 10.07 -0.63
CA ASN A 17 20.74 10.97 -0.01
C ASN A 17 19.78 10.34 1.00
N ARG A 18 20.20 10.22 2.26
CA ARG A 18 19.23 10.11 3.37
C ARG A 18 18.39 11.39 3.35
N ILE A 19 17.16 11.29 2.86
CA ILE A 19 16.19 12.38 2.95
C ILE A 19 15.98 12.73 4.42
N SER A 20 15.76 14.01 4.73
CA SER A 20 15.54 14.41 6.12
C SER A 20 14.20 13.84 6.62
N LYS A 21 13.99 13.77 7.95
CA LYS A 21 12.69 13.37 8.53
C LYS A 21 11.55 14.22 7.95
N ILE A 22 11.76 15.53 7.81
CA ILE A 22 10.76 16.46 7.26
C ILE A 22 10.48 16.17 5.79
N ASP A 23 11.50 15.90 4.98
CA ASP A 23 11.31 15.58 3.56
C ASP A 23 10.62 14.23 3.38
N TYR A 24 10.93 13.25 4.24
CA TYR A 24 10.20 11.98 4.31
C TYR A 24 8.73 12.22 4.63
N TRP A 25 8.44 13.01 5.67
CA TRP A 25 7.07 13.32 6.07
C TRP A 25 6.28 14.03 4.97
N LYS A 26 6.91 14.97 4.25
CA LYS A 26 6.30 15.63 3.09
C LYS A 26 6.07 14.67 1.93
N GLN A 27 7.04 13.80 1.62
CA GLN A 27 6.91 12.81 0.55
C GLN A 27 5.71 11.88 0.77
N TRP A 28 5.44 11.54 2.03
CA TRP A 28 4.37 10.62 2.42
C TRP A 28 3.09 11.30 2.91
N GLU A 29 3.01 12.64 2.82
CA GLU A 29 1.85 13.42 3.26
C GLU A 29 1.44 13.14 4.72
N PHE A 30 2.43 12.96 5.60
CA PHE A 30 2.16 12.60 6.99
C PHE A 30 1.50 13.73 7.77
N PHE A 31 1.77 14.99 7.44
CA PHE A 31 1.10 16.12 8.08
C PHE A 31 -0.39 16.10 7.77
N GLU A 32 -0.74 15.90 6.50
CA GLU A 32 -2.11 15.79 6.04
C GLU A 32 -2.81 14.53 6.58
N LEU A 33 -2.06 13.44 6.76
CA LEU A 33 -2.56 12.25 7.43
C LEU A 33 -2.90 12.52 8.90
N PHE A 34 -2.02 13.18 9.66
CA PHE A 34 -2.30 13.53 11.05
C PHE A 34 -3.48 14.51 11.17
N ASP A 35 -3.57 15.50 10.28
CA ASP A 35 -4.75 16.38 10.22
C ASP A 35 -6.05 15.57 10.06
N ASP A 36 -6.06 14.60 9.15
CA ASP A 36 -7.22 13.72 8.95
C ASP A 36 -7.47 12.77 10.14
N LEU A 37 -6.43 12.27 10.81
CA LEU A 37 -6.58 11.43 12.01
C LEU A 37 -7.16 12.22 13.19
N HIS A 38 -6.73 13.45 13.39
CA HIS A 38 -7.30 14.36 14.39
C HIS A 38 -8.76 14.71 14.07
N LEU A 39 -9.11 14.87 12.79
CA LEU A 39 -10.52 14.98 12.37
C LEU A 39 -11.32 13.71 12.69
N ALA A 40 -10.71 12.52 12.55
CA ALA A 40 -11.36 11.26 12.89
C ALA A 40 -11.61 11.15 14.42
N GLU A 41 -10.64 11.57 15.24
CA GLU A 41 -10.81 11.69 16.69
C GLU A 41 -11.99 12.62 17.04
N GLN A 42 -12.04 13.81 16.44
CA GLN A 42 -13.12 14.77 16.66
C GLN A 42 -14.48 14.14 16.33
N LEU A 43 -14.56 13.46 15.19
CA LEU A 43 -15.79 12.84 14.71
C LEU A 43 -16.26 11.71 15.65
N LEU A 44 -15.34 10.90 16.19
CA LEU A 44 -15.61 9.90 17.24
C LEU A 44 -16.03 10.52 18.58
N ASN A 45 -15.58 11.74 18.88
CA ASN A 45 -15.99 12.46 20.09
C ASN A 45 -17.37 13.10 19.97
N GLU A 46 -17.76 13.50 18.76
CA GLU A 46 -19.06 14.12 18.47
C GLU A 46 -20.18 13.08 18.28
N ASN A 47 -19.86 11.88 17.80
CA ASN A 47 -20.84 10.84 17.51
C ASN A 47 -21.36 10.15 18.78
N LYS A 48 -22.23 10.86 19.53
CA LYS A 48 -22.85 10.39 20.79
C LYS A 48 -24.19 9.67 20.60
N LEU A 49 -24.69 9.57 19.37
CA LEU A 49 -26.12 9.32 19.14
C LEU A 49 -26.51 7.86 18.86
N ASN A 50 -25.56 6.95 18.62
CA ASN A 50 -25.85 5.52 18.55
C ASN A 50 -24.55 4.68 18.53
N PRO A 51 -23.90 4.42 19.66
CA PRO A 51 -22.69 3.60 19.66
C PRO A 51 -23.07 2.17 19.24
N SER A 52 -22.60 1.78 18.05
CA SER A 52 -22.61 0.38 17.63
C SER A 52 -21.83 -0.47 18.65
N ILE A 53 -22.07 -1.78 18.67
CA ILE A 53 -21.25 -2.71 19.46
C ILE A 53 -19.78 -2.48 19.10
N GLY A 54 -18.92 -2.28 20.12
CA GLY A 54 -17.49 -2.05 19.93
C GLY A 54 -17.06 -0.59 19.69
N PHE A 55 -17.99 0.39 19.69
CA PHE A 55 -17.65 1.81 19.47
C PHE A 55 -16.63 2.36 20.47
N GLU A 56 -16.91 2.24 21.77
CA GLU A 56 -16.04 2.81 22.82
C GLU A 56 -14.67 2.10 22.89
N GLU A 57 -14.66 0.79 22.62
CA GLU A 57 -13.42 0.01 22.52
C GLU A 57 -12.56 0.52 21.37
N PHE A 58 -13.11 0.58 20.16
CA PHE A 58 -12.40 1.09 18.99
C PHE A 58 -11.94 2.54 19.19
N LYS A 59 -12.79 3.39 19.74
CA LYS A 59 -12.42 4.79 20.02
C LYS A 59 -11.24 4.89 20.96
N GLY A 60 -11.23 4.10 22.04
CA GLY A 60 -10.12 4.04 22.98
C GLY A 60 -8.83 3.57 22.30
N GLU A 61 -8.90 2.46 21.57
CA GLU A 61 -7.77 1.91 20.81
C GLU A 61 -7.22 2.92 19.78
N PHE A 62 -8.10 3.61 19.05
CA PHE A 62 -7.74 4.57 18.02
C PHE A 62 -7.01 5.79 18.59
N ILE A 63 -7.54 6.34 19.70
CA ILE A 63 -6.94 7.51 20.35
C ILE A 63 -5.56 7.15 20.89
N GLU A 64 -5.42 5.98 21.54
CA GLU A 64 -4.12 5.49 22.02
C GLU A 64 -3.12 5.37 20.87
N GLU A 65 -3.48 4.67 19.80
CA GLU A 65 -2.63 4.48 18.62
C GLU A 65 -2.22 5.81 17.96
N LEU A 66 -3.16 6.76 17.82
CA LEU A 66 -2.89 8.07 17.22
C LEU A 66 -1.77 8.79 17.96
N TYR A 67 -1.89 8.91 19.28
CA TYR A 67 -0.91 9.62 20.09
C TYR A 67 0.40 8.83 20.27
N GLU A 68 0.36 7.49 20.25
CA GLU A 68 1.57 6.66 20.18
C GLU A 68 2.36 6.95 18.90
N VAL A 69 1.72 6.86 17.74
CA VAL A 69 2.37 7.05 16.44
C VAL A 69 2.85 8.49 16.23
N GLU A 70 2.11 9.49 16.72
CA GLU A 70 2.51 10.91 16.64
C GLU A 70 3.75 11.20 17.50
N GLY A 71 3.88 10.53 18.64
CA GLY A 71 5.03 10.63 19.54
C GLY A 71 6.26 9.84 19.07
N ASP A 72 6.11 8.93 18.11
CA ASP A 72 7.11 7.92 17.83
C ASP A 72 8.26 8.39 16.92
N ASN A 73 9.42 7.77 17.11
CA ASN A 73 10.60 8.05 16.28
C ASN A 73 10.58 7.32 14.93
N VAL A 74 9.97 6.13 14.91
CA VAL A 74 9.75 5.31 13.73
C VAL A 74 8.26 5.05 13.66
N ILE A 75 7.61 5.69 12.69
CA ILE A 75 6.16 5.59 12.54
C ILE A 75 5.79 4.24 11.92
N ASP A 76 4.85 3.56 12.56
CA ASP A 76 4.15 2.39 12.03
C ASP A 76 2.65 2.70 11.93
N PHE A 77 2.11 2.83 10.72
CA PHE A 77 0.68 3.05 10.49
C PHE A 77 -0.09 1.74 10.24
N THR A 78 0.47 0.56 10.54
CA THR A 78 -0.15 -0.72 10.16
C THR A 78 -1.56 -0.87 10.75
N ARG A 79 -1.76 -0.54 12.03
CA ARG A 79 -3.07 -0.66 12.67
C ARG A 79 -4.08 0.36 12.13
N ILE A 80 -3.64 1.58 11.89
CA ILE A 80 -4.45 2.63 11.24
C ILE A 80 -4.84 2.19 9.82
N TRP A 81 -3.90 1.69 9.01
CA TRP A 81 -4.18 1.14 7.69
C TRP A 81 -5.23 0.03 7.74
N GLU A 82 -5.13 -0.89 8.70
CA GLU A 82 -6.11 -1.96 8.88
C GLU A 82 -7.51 -1.43 9.21
N TRP A 83 -7.62 -0.50 10.17
CA TRP A 83 -8.90 0.05 10.61
C TRP A 83 -9.64 0.83 9.53
N PHE A 84 -8.89 1.56 8.70
CA PHE A 84 -9.42 2.40 7.64
C PHE A 84 -9.52 1.68 6.29
N ASN A 85 -9.01 0.45 6.17
CA ASN A 85 -9.24 -0.39 5.00
C ASN A 85 -10.75 -0.51 4.70
N PRO A 86 -11.20 -0.32 3.44
CA PRO A 86 -12.63 -0.36 3.10
C PRO A 86 -13.36 -1.59 3.65
N ASN A 87 -14.54 -1.34 4.22
CA ASN A 87 -15.42 -2.30 4.90
C ASN A 87 -14.88 -2.84 6.25
N ASN A 88 -13.88 -2.21 6.85
CA ASN A 88 -13.33 -2.61 8.16
C ASN A 88 -13.88 -1.74 9.32
N LYS A 89 -13.19 -1.75 10.48
CA LYS A 89 -13.67 -1.17 11.75
C LYS A 89 -14.24 0.24 11.59
N TRP A 90 -13.53 1.14 10.90
CA TRP A 90 -14.00 2.51 10.71
C TRP A 90 -15.35 2.56 9.98
N ASP A 91 -15.48 1.87 8.85
CA ASP A 91 -16.71 1.85 8.05
C ASP A 91 -17.88 1.21 8.80
N LEU A 92 -17.60 0.16 9.59
CA LEU A 92 -18.60 -0.51 10.43
C LEU A 92 -19.16 0.42 11.52
N ILE A 93 -18.31 1.26 12.09
CA ILE A 93 -18.66 2.17 13.17
C ILE A 93 -19.28 3.47 12.64
N MET A 94 -18.69 4.03 11.60
CA MET A 94 -19.05 5.37 11.12
C MET A 94 -20.05 5.37 9.97
N GLY A 95 -20.18 4.26 9.26
CA GLY A 95 -21.01 4.17 8.06
C GLY A 95 -20.74 5.31 7.09
N ASN A 96 -21.81 5.89 6.54
CA ASN A 96 -21.69 6.99 5.59
C ASN A 96 -21.15 8.30 6.19
N VAL A 97 -21.26 8.50 7.51
CA VAL A 97 -20.81 9.75 8.16
C VAL A 97 -19.29 9.91 8.06
N GLY A 98 -18.56 8.80 8.22
CA GLY A 98 -17.10 8.80 8.18
C GLY A 98 -16.50 8.44 6.83
N LYS A 99 -17.31 8.14 5.80
CA LYS A 99 -16.85 7.49 4.57
C LYS A 99 -15.74 8.26 3.85
N ASP A 100 -15.95 9.55 3.58
CA ASP A 100 -15.00 10.34 2.80
C ASP A 100 -13.69 10.54 3.55
N LEU A 101 -13.77 10.82 4.87
CA LEU A 101 -12.60 10.95 5.73
C LEU A 101 -11.83 9.62 5.81
N GLY A 102 -12.56 8.52 5.98
CA GLY A 102 -11.96 7.20 6.09
C GLY A 102 -11.20 6.79 4.83
N LEU A 103 -11.74 7.09 3.64
CA LEU A 103 -11.07 6.87 2.38
C LEU A 103 -9.78 7.71 2.24
N ARG A 104 -9.78 8.97 2.69
CA ARG A 104 -8.55 9.80 2.65
C ARG A 104 -7.45 9.22 3.52
N ILE A 105 -7.79 8.80 4.74
CA ILE A 105 -6.84 8.16 5.68
C ILE A 105 -6.32 6.85 5.08
N PHE A 106 -7.23 6.02 4.57
CA PHE A 106 -6.87 4.77 3.91
C PHE A 106 -5.89 4.99 2.76
N TYR A 107 -6.15 5.89 1.82
CA TYR A 107 -5.27 6.05 0.67
C TYR A 107 -3.84 6.48 1.05
N ARG A 108 -3.67 7.36 2.04
CA ARG A 108 -2.34 7.75 2.51
C ARG A 108 -1.62 6.60 3.23
N THR A 109 -2.33 5.90 4.10
CA THR A 109 -1.77 4.77 4.85
C THR A 109 -1.51 3.54 3.98
N ASP A 110 -2.34 3.28 2.98
CA ASP A 110 -2.16 2.20 1.99
C ASP A 110 -0.93 2.45 1.12
N ARG A 111 -0.75 3.69 0.66
CA ARG A 111 0.46 4.11 -0.07
C ARG A 111 1.71 3.89 0.78
N TRP A 112 1.69 4.28 2.05
CA TRP A 112 2.78 4.02 3.00
C TRP A 112 3.04 2.52 3.21
N LYS A 113 1.98 1.73 3.44
CA LYS A 113 2.07 0.30 3.76
C LYS A 113 2.61 -0.51 2.59
N ARG A 114 2.13 -0.26 1.37
CA ARG A 114 2.62 -0.92 0.14
C ARG A 114 4.10 -0.62 -0.13
N ASN A 115 4.64 0.45 0.46
CA ASN A 115 6.07 0.77 0.34
C ASN A 115 6.94 0.14 1.46
N GLN A 116 6.37 -0.71 2.33
CA GLN A 116 7.15 -1.45 3.32
C GLN A 116 7.45 -2.89 2.88
N GLU A 117 6.56 -3.48 2.08
CA GLU A 117 6.62 -4.86 1.65
C GLU A 117 5.79 -5.09 0.38
N PHE A 118 5.96 -6.24 -0.27
CA PHE A 118 5.06 -6.64 -1.34
C PHE A 118 3.70 -6.98 -0.77
N LEU A 119 2.66 -6.23 -1.13
CA LEU A 119 1.26 -6.59 -0.88
C LEU A 119 0.59 -7.05 -2.18
N PRO A 120 -0.38 -7.99 -2.15
CA PRO A 120 -1.17 -8.33 -3.32
C PRO A 120 -1.80 -7.11 -3.98
N GLU A 121 -1.95 -7.21 -5.29
CA GLU A 121 -2.55 -6.18 -6.15
C GLU A 121 -1.77 -4.86 -6.24
N THR A 122 -0.60 -4.80 -5.59
CA THR A 122 0.27 -3.63 -5.66
C THR A 122 0.78 -3.45 -7.08
N ILE A 123 0.55 -2.28 -7.66
CA ILE A 123 1.19 -1.90 -8.91
C ILE A 123 2.60 -1.37 -8.63
N VAL A 124 3.56 -1.95 -9.34
CA VAL A 124 4.97 -1.61 -9.24
C VAL A 124 5.55 -1.25 -10.61
N SER A 125 6.71 -0.62 -10.60
CA SER A 125 7.50 -0.35 -11.80
C SER A 125 8.96 -0.68 -11.58
N LEU A 126 9.65 -1.16 -12.62
CA LEU A 126 11.09 -1.38 -12.64
C LEU A 126 11.59 -1.21 -14.08
N ASN A 127 12.66 -0.46 -14.31
CA ASN A 127 13.23 -0.26 -15.66
C ASN A 127 12.21 0.20 -16.72
N ASN A 128 11.21 1.01 -16.33
CA ASN A 128 10.07 1.47 -17.14
C ASN A 128 9.05 0.39 -17.53
N GLU A 129 9.15 -0.82 -16.98
CA GLU A 129 8.12 -1.85 -17.05
C GLU A 129 7.17 -1.68 -15.86
N ILE A 130 5.89 -1.95 -16.07
CA ILE A 130 4.85 -1.91 -15.04
C ILE A 130 4.44 -3.33 -14.73
N GLY A 131 4.25 -3.65 -13.46
CA GLY A 131 3.85 -4.98 -13.02
C GLY A 131 2.84 -4.93 -11.89
N LEU A 132 2.19 -6.07 -11.67
CA LEU A 132 1.22 -6.31 -10.63
C LEU A 132 1.75 -7.39 -9.69
N VAL A 133 1.79 -7.10 -8.39
CA VAL A 133 2.09 -8.11 -7.39
C VAL A 133 0.90 -9.06 -7.29
N LEU A 134 1.13 -10.33 -7.60
CA LEU A 134 0.12 -11.38 -7.50
C LEU A 134 -0.14 -11.75 -6.05
N LYS A 135 -1.37 -12.19 -5.79
CA LYS A 135 -1.67 -12.92 -4.57
C LYS A 135 -0.87 -14.23 -4.58
N GLY A 136 -0.30 -14.62 -3.44
CA GLY A 136 0.39 -15.90 -3.32
C GLY A 136 -0.56 -17.07 -3.62
N ASN A 137 -0.06 -18.08 -4.34
CA ASN A 137 -0.83 -19.26 -4.73
C ASN A 137 -0.55 -20.48 -3.84
N ASP A 138 0.48 -20.39 -2.99
CA ASP A 138 1.01 -21.50 -2.21
C ASP A 138 0.84 -21.22 -0.71
N ASP A 139 0.83 -22.28 0.11
CA ASP A 139 0.79 -22.26 1.60
C ASP A 139 1.97 -21.49 2.25
N THR A 140 2.83 -20.86 1.44
CA THR A 140 3.86 -19.95 1.90
C THR A 140 3.32 -18.52 1.80
N ASP A 141 3.16 -17.83 2.92
CA ASP A 141 2.80 -16.39 3.01
C ASP A 141 3.82 -15.43 2.34
N ALA A 142 4.74 -15.95 1.52
CA ALA A 142 5.77 -15.19 0.84
C ALA A 142 5.18 -14.43 -0.36
N LEU A 143 5.00 -13.13 -0.17
CA LEU A 143 4.57 -12.18 -1.19
C LEU A 143 5.75 -11.69 -2.04
N GLY A 144 5.49 -11.39 -3.32
CA GLY A 144 6.51 -10.89 -4.25
C GLY A 144 6.57 -11.57 -5.62
N LEU A 145 5.57 -12.35 -6.02
CA LEU A 145 5.43 -12.71 -7.44
C LEU A 145 4.90 -11.50 -8.21
N ILE A 146 5.63 -11.04 -9.22
CA ILE A 146 5.23 -9.89 -10.05
C ILE A 146 4.85 -10.38 -11.43
N ARG A 147 3.61 -10.13 -11.86
CA ARG A 147 3.16 -10.28 -13.25
C ARG A 147 3.36 -8.97 -13.99
N TRP A 148 4.25 -8.94 -14.97
CA TRP A 148 4.49 -7.74 -15.77
C TRP A 148 3.31 -7.46 -16.72
N ASP A 149 3.00 -6.19 -16.94
CA ASP A 149 1.90 -5.74 -17.79
C ASP A 149 2.29 -5.84 -19.28
N THR A 150 2.36 -7.08 -19.76
CA THR A 150 2.75 -7.46 -21.11
C THR A 150 1.71 -8.42 -21.71
N PRO A 151 1.59 -8.51 -23.05
CA PRO A 151 0.69 -9.45 -23.70
C PRO A 151 1.11 -10.93 -23.53
N GLU A 152 2.30 -11.20 -23.00
CA GLU A 152 2.82 -12.55 -22.80
C GLU A 152 2.23 -13.18 -21.52
N GLU A 153 1.50 -14.29 -21.65
CA GLU A 153 0.76 -14.92 -20.53
C GLU A 153 1.63 -15.30 -19.32
N LYS A 154 2.93 -15.56 -19.53
CA LYS A 154 3.84 -16.14 -18.52
C LYS A 154 4.96 -15.21 -18.08
N ASP A 155 4.83 -13.91 -18.35
CA ASP A 155 5.84 -12.93 -17.95
C ASP A 155 5.66 -12.56 -16.47
N VAL A 156 6.19 -13.45 -15.63
CA VAL A 156 6.14 -13.42 -14.16
C VAL A 156 7.56 -13.55 -13.62
N GLU A 157 7.91 -12.66 -12.69
CA GLU A 157 9.18 -12.70 -11.97
C GLU A 157 8.99 -12.95 -10.48
N ASP A 158 9.91 -13.70 -9.88
CA ASP A 158 9.90 -14.04 -8.46
C ASP A 158 10.80 -13.09 -7.67
N TRP A 159 10.16 -12.19 -6.92
CA TRP A 159 10.79 -11.24 -6.01
C TRP A 159 10.45 -11.54 -4.53
N ARG A 160 9.99 -12.75 -4.22
CA ARG A 160 9.62 -13.12 -2.85
C ARG A 160 10.77 -12.93 -1.87
N GLY A 161 10.52 -12.19 -0.79
CA GLY A 161 11.54 -11.84 0.21
C GLY A 161 12.60 -10.83 -0.28
N LEU A 162 12.44 -10.25 -1.48
CA LEU A 162 13.42 -9.37 -2.11
C LEU A 162 12.92 -7.92 -2.27
N PHE A 163 11.95 -7.47 -1.48
CA PHE A 163 11.41 -6.10 -1.57
C PHE A 163 12.48 -5.01 -1.44
N GLY A 164 13.38 -5.14 -0.45
CA GLY A 164 14.50 -4.21 -0.30
C GLY A 164 15.44 -4.19 -1.51
N SER A 165 15.69 -5.36 -2.13
CA SER A 165 16.48 -5.46 -3.36
C SER A 165 15.76 -4.84 -4.55
N PHE A 166 14.44 -5.04 -4.66
CA PHE A 166 13.60 -4.45 -5.69
C PHE A 166 13.71 -2.93 -5.69
N LEU A 167 13.55 -2.30 -4.53
CA LEU A 167 13.73 -0.85 -4.38
C LEU A 167 15.15 -0.40 -4.72
N GLN A 168 16.18 -1.13 -4.26
CA GLN A 168 17.58 -0.82 -4.55
C GLN A 168 17.92 -0.87 -6.05
N THR A 169 17.23 -1.72 -6.81
CA THR A 169 17.38 -1.79 -8.28
C THR A 169 16.60 -0.70 -9.02
N GLY A 170 15.99 0.26 -8.31
CA GLY A 170 15.18 1.33 -8.88
C GLY A 170 13.71 0.97 -9.05
N GLY A 171 13.28 -0.14 -8.44
CA GLY A 171 11.88 -0.53 -8.36
C GLY A 171 11.09 0.46 -7.53
N LYS A 172 9.83 0.70 -7.90
CA LYS A 172 8.95 1.64 -7.21
C LYS A 172 7.56 1.07 -7.11
N VAL A 173 6.88 1.30 -5.99
CA VAL A 173 5.42 1.25 -5.92
C VAL A 173 4.88 2.49 -6.61
N ILE A 174 3.85 2.34 -7.43
CA ILE A 174 3.23 3.46 -8.15
C ILE A 174 1.75 3.61 -7.75
N GLU A 175 1.07 4.60 -8.32
CA GLU A 175 -0.33 4.87 -7.99
C GLU A 175 -1.23 3.65 -8.28
N GLN A 176 -2.04 3.30 -7.29
CA GLN A 176 -2.87 2.10 -7.34
C GLN A 176 -4.11 2.28 -8.22
N ASP A 177 -4.36 3.45 -8.80
CA ASP A 177 -5.38 3.69 -9.82
C ASP A 177 -4.83 3.53 -11.26
N TYR A 178 -3.55 3.20 -11.41
CA TYR A 178 -2.92 2.97 -12.71
C TYR A 178 -3.68 1.91 -13.51
N LYS A 179 -3.95 2.22 -14.78
CA LYS A 179 -4.69 1.37 -15.71
C LYS A 179 -3.72 0.46 -16.46
N LEU A 180 -3.57 -0.76 -15.95
CA LEU A 180 -2.83 -1.84 -16.63
C LEU A 180 -3.39 -2.04 -18.05
N LYS A 181 -2.52 -2.25 -19.03
CA LYS A 181 -2.87 -2.30 -20.45
C LYS A 181 -3.27 -3.71 -20.89
N PHE A 182 -2.52 -4.72 -20.47
CA PHE A 182 -2.64 -6.09 -20.96
C PHE A 182 -3.19 -7.06 -19.92
N ILE A 183 -3.03 -6.77 -18.63
CA ILE A 183 -3.52 -7.63 -17.55
C ILE A 183 -4.63 -6.98 -16.72
N ASN A 184 -5.49 -7.82 -16.13
CA ASN A 184 -6.47 -7.47 -15.11
C ASN A 184 -5.81 -7.38 -13.72
N ARG A 185 -6.56 -6.91 -12.73
CA ARG A 185 -6.09 -6.78 -11.33
C ARG A 185 -5.89 -8.11 -10.60
N ASP A 186 -6.34 -9.21 -11.18
CA ASP A 186 -6.07 -10.58 -10.72
C ASP A 186 -4.86 -11.20 -11.42
N GLY A 187 -4.19 -10.47 -12.33
CA GLY A 187 -3.05 -10.95 -13.11
C GLY A 187 -3.40 -11.72 -14.38
N THR A 188 -4.69 -11.94 -14.66
CA THR A 188 -5.14 -12.59 -15.90
C THR A 188 -4.98 -11.66 -17.10
N LEU A 189 -4.76 -12.22 -18.29
CA LEU A 189 -4.75 -11.43 -19.53
C LEU A 189 -6.13 -10.83 -19.79
N LYS A 190 -6.15 -9.57 -20.22
CA LYS A 190 -7.34 -8.95 -20.80
C LYS A 190 -7.62 -9.63 -22.13
N ASN A 191 -8.86 -10.05 -22.31
CA ASN A 191 -9.31 -10.50 -23.62
C ASN A 191 -9.15 -9.34 -24.60
N HIS A 192 -8.26 -9.48 -25.59
CA HIS A 192 -8.32 -8.66 -26.79
C HIS A 192 -9.64 -9.02 -27.47
N VAL A 193 -10.70 -8.24 -27.21
CA VAL A 193 -11.85 -8.26 -28.08
C VAL A 193 -11.31 -7.81 -29.43
N HIS A 194 -11.15 -8.77 -30.35
CA HIS A 194 -11.01 -8.47 -31.75
C HIS A 194 -12.27 -7.72 -32.15
N ASP A 195 -12.17 -6.39 -32.27
CA ASP A 195 -13.11 -5.62 -33.06
C ASP A 195 -13.11 -6.27 -34.46
N SER A 196 -14.18 -7.03 -34.70
CA SER A 196 -14.49 -7.75 -35.94
C SER A 196 -15.39 -6.86 -36.78
#